data_AF-A0A109GFS6-F1
#
_entry.id   AF-A0A109GFS6-F1
#
_cell.length_a   1.000
_cell.length_b   1.000
_cell.length_c   1.000
_cell.angle_alpha   90.00
_cell.angle_beta   90.00
_cell.angle_gamma   90.00
#
_symmetry.space_group_name_H-M   'P 1'
#
loop_
_entity.id
_entity.type
_entity.pdbx_description
1 polymer ?
#
loop_
_entity_poly.entity_id
_entity_poly.type
_entity_poly.pdbx_seq_one_letter_code
_entity_poly.pdbx_strand_id
1 'polypeptide(L)'
;MGEKELTVEKKVGIVELRIQVIGLQQTMEALLRKVDKLENELEMKADITHVQEMVKHSVVIKKINDSKSIGMDSKVGISLDGKVSLESIVEQTTGAIKISATNINGVKTNETK
;
A
#
# COMPACT_ATOMS: atom_id res chain seq x y z
N MET A 1 34.84 -21.44 65.98
CA MET A 1 35.05 -20.18 65.24
C MET A 1 34.39 -20.20 63.87
N GLY A 2 34.40 -21.33 63.14
CA GLY A 2 33.94 -21.39 61.73
C GLY A 2 32.44 -21.23 61.43
N GLU A 3 31.50 -21.59 62.32
CA GLU A 3 30.05 -21.47 61.99
C GLU A 3 29.55 -20.03 61.89
N LYS A 4 30.09 -19.13 62.73
CA LYS A 4 29.74 -17.70 62.69
C LYS A 4 30.25 -17.04 61.42
N GLU A 5 31.43 -17.42 60.96
CA GLU A 5 32.07 -16.91 59.74
C GLU A 5 31.31 -17.34 58.48
N LEU A 6 30.97 -18.64 58.37
CA LEU A 6 30.14 -19.17 57.28
C LEU A 6 28.75 -18.49 57.22
N THR A 7 28.19 -18.12 58.37
CA THR A 7 26.91 -17.40 58.44
C THR A 7 27.02 -15.97 57.92
N VAL A 8 28.16 -15.30 58.13
CA VAL A 8 28.40 -13.95 57.64
C VAL A 8 28.59 -13.95 56.12
N GLU A 9 29.39 -14.87 55.57
CA GLU A 9 29.59 -15.00 54.12
C GLU A 9 28.28 -15.24 53.36
N LYS A 10 27.43 -16.16 53.86
CA LYS A 10 26.10 -16.39 53.28
C LYS A 10 25.22 -15.14 53.28
N LYS A 11 25.27 -14.35 54.35
CA LYS A 11 24.50 -13.10 54.45
C LYS A 11 25.01 -12.05 53.45
N VAL A 12 26.33 -11.94 53.27
CA VAL A 12 26.94 -11.05 52.27
C VAL A 12 26.49 -11.43 50.86
N GLY A 13 26.58 -12.72 50.49
CA GLY A 13 26.13 -13.20 49.19
C GLY A 13 24.63 -12.93 48.94
N ILE A 14 23.78 -13.08 49.95
CA ILE A 14 22.35 -12.73 49.84
C ILE A 14 22.15 -11.23 49.56
N VAL A 15 22.94 -10.35 50.19
CA VAL A 15 22.85 -8.91 49.99
C VAL A 15 23.29 -8.52 48.58
N GLU A 16 24.39 -9.08 48.08
CA GLU A 16 24.87 -8.84 46.71
C GLU A 16 23.83 -9.27 45.67
N LEU A 17 23.25 -10.47 45.84
CA LEU A 17 22.18 -10.95 44.97
C LEU A 17 20.96 -10.02 44.99
N ARG A 18 20.57 -9.50 46.16
CA ARG A 18 19.46 -8.54 46.26
C ARG A 18 19.74 -7.26 45.48
N ILE A 19 20.95 -6.73 45.58
CA ILE A 19 21.36 -5.52 44.84
C ILE A 19 21.29 -5.78 43.33
N GLN A 20 21.79 -6.93 42.87
CA GLN A 20 21.73 -7.30 41.45
C GLN A 20 20.28 -7.47 40.96
N VAL A 21 19.43 -8.14 41.74
CA VAL A 21 18.00 -8.31 41.41
C VAL A 21 17.29 -6.97 41.31
N ILE A 22 17.52 -6.05 42.25
CA ILE A 22 16.93 -4.70 42.21
C ILE A 22 17.40 -3.94 40.98
N GLY A 23 18.71 -4.00 40.65
CA GLY A 23 19.24 -3.36 39.45
C GLY A 23 18.62 -3.92 38.17
N LEU A 24 18.44 -5.24 38.08
CA LEU A 24 17.78 -5.89 36.94
C LEU A 24 16.30 -5.52 36.84
N GLN A 25 15.59 -5.38 37.96
CA GLN A 25 14.19 -4.93 37.95
C GLN A 25 14.08 -3.51 37.38
N GLN A 26 14.97 -2.60 37.80
CA GLN A 26 14.99 -1.22 37.30
C GLN A 26 15.29 -1.14 35.79
N THR A 27 16.24 -1.93 35.29
CA THR A 27 16.54 -1.97 33.85
C THR A 27 15.39 -2.56 33.05
N MET A 28 14.70 -3.56 33.59
CA MET A 28 13.54 -4.18 32.94
C MET A 28 12.34 -3.22 32.86
N GLU A 29 12.05 -2.46 33.93
CA GLU A 29 11.03 -1.42 33.91
C GLU A 29 11.36 -0.31 32.90
N ALA A 30 12.63 0.13 32.85
CA ALA A 30 13.06 1.13 31.88
C ALA A 30 12.95 0.62 30.44
N LEU A 31 13.23 -0.66 30.19
CA LEU A 31 13.10 -1.28 28.88
C LEU A 31 11.62 -1.39 28.48
N LEU A 32 10.76 -1.82 29.41
CA LEU A 32 9.32 -1.96 29.16
C LEU A 32 8.69 -0.62 28.75
N ARG A 33 9.08 0.49 29.40
CA ARG A 33 8.64 1.84 28.98
C ARG A 33 9.11 2.23 27.59
N LYS A 34 10.31 1.81 27.17
CA LYS A 34 10.83 2.11 25.82
C LYS A 34 10.09 1.29 24.76
N VAL A 35 9.82 0.02 25.05
CA VAL A 35 9.06 -0.86 24.15
C VAL A 35 7.64 -0.31 23.96
N ASP A 36 6.94 0.01 25.05
CA ASP A 36 5.59 0.58 25.01
C ASP A 36 5.55 1.88 24.17
N LYS A 37 6.54 2.76 24.32
CA LYS A 37 6.64 3.96 23.49
C LYS A 37 6.84 3.63 22.00
N LEU A 38 7.69 2.67 21.68
CA LEU A 38 7.96 2.26 20.29
C LEU A 38 6.75 1.61 19.64
N GLU A 39 6.00 0.80 20.38
CA GLU A 39 4.76 0.16 19.92
C GLU A 39 3.71 1.24 19.57
N ASN A 40 3.49 2.22 20.45
CA ASN A 40 2.59 3.34 20.20
C ASN A 40 3.01 4.19 19.00
N GLU A 41 4.30 4.51 18.85
CA GLU A 41 4.81 5.26 17.69
C GLU A 41 4.64 4.49 16.38
N LEU A 42 4.81 3.16 16.41
CA LEU A 42 4.63 2.31 15.23
C LEU A 42 3.17 2.21 14.81
N GLU A 43 2.25 2.04 15.78
CA GLU A 43 0.80 2.02 15.54
C GLU A 43 0.35 3.31 14.85
N MET A 44 0.74 4.47 15.38
CA MET A 44 0.43 5.77 14.76
C MET A 44 0.98 5.89 13.33
N LYS A 45 2.18 5.37 13.05
CA LYS A 45 2.77 5.43 11.71
C LYS A 45 2.04 4.53 10.71
N ALA A 46 1.58 3.36 11.17
CA ALA A 46 0.75 2.46 10.37
C ALA A 46 -0.59 3.15 10.01
N ASP A 47 -1.22 3.81 10.97
CA ASP A 47 -2.45 4.58 10.75
C ASP A 47 -2.26 5.73 9.74
N ILE A 48 -1.17 6.51 9.87
CA ILE A 48 -0.85 7.57 8.92
C ILE A 48 -0.70 7.03 7.49
N THR A 49 -0.06 5.86 7.34
CA THR A 49 0.12 5.24 6.03
C THR A 49 -1.22 4.87 5.41
N HIS A 50 -2.13 4.30 6.20
CA HIS A 50 -3.48 3.97 5.76
C HIS A 50 -4.28 5.22 5.34
N VAL A 51 -4.21 6.30 6.11
CA VAL A 51 -4.85 7.57 5.77
C VAL A 51 -4.27 8.16 4.48
N GLN A 52 -2.95 8.09 4.27
CA GLN A 52 -2.33 8.57 3.03
C GLN A 52 -2.79 7.79 1.81
N GLU A 53 -2.92 6.47 1.90
CA GLU A 53 -3.45 5.62 0.83
C GLU A 53 -4.91 5.95 0.54
N MET A 54 -5.73 6.10 1.58
CA MET A 54 -7.13 6.51 1.46
C MET A 54 -7.26 7.86 0.74
N VAL A 55 -6.44 8.84 1.08
CA VAL A 55 -6.41 10.16 0.40
C VAL A 55 -6.03 10.00 -1.08
N LYS A 56 -5.03 9.18 -1.41
CA LYS A 56 -4.64 8.92 -2.80
C LYS A 56 -5.78 8.29 -3.59
N HIS A 57 -6.43 7.26 -3.04
CA HIS A 57 -7.58 6.62 -3.67
C HIS A 57 -8.75 7.60 -3.86
N SER A 58 -9.03 8.43 -2.86
CA SER A 58 -10.07 9.48 -2.95
C SER A 58 -9.77 10.48 -4.07
N VAL A 59 -8.51 10.91 -4.24
CA VAL A 59 -8.10 11.80 -5.35
C VAL A 59 -8.31 11.13 -6.71
N VAL A 60 -7.99 9.84 -6.83
CA VAL A 60 -8.22 9.08 -8.08
C VAL A 60 -9.71 8.99 -8.40
N ILE A 61 -10.55 8.63 -7.43
CA ILE A 61 -12.02 8.55 -7.60
C ILE A 61 -12.58 9.91 -8.00
N LYS A 62 -12.15 10.99 -7.34
CA LYS A 62 -12.57 12.35 -7.70
C LYS A 62 -12.21 12.69 -9.15
N LYS A 63 -10.99 12.38 -9.59
CA LYS A 63 -10.58 12.59 -10.99
C LYS A 63 -11.42 11.77 -11.98
N ILE A 64 -11.80 10.54 -11.62
CA ILE A 64 -12.71 9.71 -12.45
C ILE A 64 -14.08 10.37 -12.55
N ASN A 65 -14.65 10.82 -11.43
CA ASN A 65 -15.97 11.47 -11.40
C ASN A 65 -15.98 12.82 -12.12
N ASP A 66 -14.90 13.59 -12.00
CA ASP A 66 -14.74 14.89 -12.67
C ASP A 66 -14.37 14.73 -14.15
N SER A 67 -13.95 13.53 -14.60
CA SER A 67 -13.61 13.28 -16.00
C SER A 67 -14.87 13.27 -16.86
N LYS A 68 -14.78 13.86 -18.06
CA LYS A 68 -15.86 13.76 -19.05
C LYS A 68 -16.09 12.28 -19.34
N SER A 69 -17.29 11.79 -19.02
CA SER A 69 -17.76 10.47 -19.44
C SER A 69 -17.74 10.40 -20.97
N ILE A 70 -16.77 9.70 -21.54
CA ILE A 70 -16.83 9.31 -22.94
C ILE A 70 -17.81 8.14 -23.00
N GLY A 71 -19.04 8.41 -23.41
CA GLY A 71 -20.03 7.37 -23.66
C GLY A 71 -19.48 6.44 -24.74
N MET A 72 -19.10 5.24 -24.35
CA MET A 72 -18.59 4.22 -25.25
C MET A 72 -19.51 3.02 -25.08
N ASP A 73 -20.36 2.76 -26.08
CA ASP A 73 -21.19 1.56 -26.11
C ASP A 73 -20.28 0.37 -26.36
N SER A 74 -19.78 -0.20 -25.26
CA SER A 74 -18.95 -1.41 -25.27
C SER A 74 -19.77 -2.60 -24.84
N LYS A 75 -19.74 -3.66 -25.64
CA LYS A 75 -20.26 -4.96 -25.23
C LYS A 75 -19.16 -5.68 -24.45
N VAL A 76 -19.46 -6.01 -23.19
CA VAL A 76 -18.57 -6.81 -22.35
C VAL A 76 -19.04 -8.26 -22.39
N GLY A 77 -18.22 -9.13 -22.99
CA GLY A 77 -18.42 -10.57 -22.95
C GLY A 77 -17.56 -11.19 -21.85
N ILE A 78 -18.19 -11.90 -20.92
CA ILE A 78 -17.50 -12.75 -19.94
C ILE A 78 -17.79 -14.20 -20.34
N SER A 79 -16.78 -14.90 -20.85
CA SER A 79 -16.91 -16.31 -21.20
C SER A 79 -16.62 -17.21 -19.99
N LEU A 80 -17.17 -18.43 -20.02
CA LEU A 80 -17.10 -19.41 -18.91
C LEU A 80 -15.66 -19.83 -18.56
N ASP A 81 -14.71 -19.59 -19.47
CA ASP A 81 -13.27 -19.82 -19.33
C ASP A 81 -12.54 -18.65 -18.64
N GLY A 82 -13.27 -17.63 -18.17
CA GLY A 82 -12.71 -16.48 -17.46
C GLY A 82 -12.08 -15.43 -18.39
N LYS A 83 -12.23 -15.57 -19.71
CA LYS A 83 -11.73 -14.58 -20.65
C LYS A 83 -12.72 -13.41 -20.73
N VAL A 84 -12.21 -12.20 -20.52
CA VAL A 84 -12.98 -10.96 -20.67
C VAL A 84 -12.61 -10.34 -22.01
N SER A 85 -13.59 -10.18 -22.90
CA SER A 85 -13.43 -9.47 -24.17
C SER A 85 -14.22 -8.17 -24.16
N LEU A 86 -13.55 -7.07 -24.49
CA LEU A 86 -14.16 -5.75 -24.62
C LEU A 86 -14.21 -5.38 -26.11
N GLU A 87 -15.41 -5.20 -26.64
CA GLU A 87 -15.62 -4.75 -28.03
C GLU A 87 -16.25 -3.36 -27.99
N SER A 88 -15.56 -2.37 -28.55
CA SER A 88 -16.00 -0.97 -28.61
C SER A 88 -16.55 -0.65 -29.99
N ILE A 89 -17.78 -0.14 -30.05
CA ILE A 89 -18.40 0.33 -31.28
C ILE A 89 -18.29 1.85 -31.30
N VAL A 90 -17.44 2.39 -32.16
CA VAL A 90 -17.34 3.84 -32.40
C VAL A 90 -18.21 4.21 -33.59
N GLU A 91 -19.37 4.82 -33.33
CA GLU A 91 -20.25 5.34 -34.38
C GLU A 91 -19.72 6.71 -34.86
N GLN A 92 -19.31 6.79 -36.12
CA GLN A 92 -18.82 8.02 -36.73
C GLN A 92 -19.97 8.76 -37.41
N THR A 93 -20.47 9.82 -36.79
CA THR A 93 -21.63 10.63 -37.27
C THR A 93 -21.28 11.69 -38.32
N THR A 94 -20.12 11.59 -38.97
CA THR A 94 -19.71 12.50 -40.06
C THR A 94 -19.83 11.76 -41.38
N GLY A 95 -20.67 12.25 -42.30
CA GLY A 95 -20.93 11.66 -43.62
C GLY A 95 -19.74 11.68 -44.61
N ALA A 96 -18.52 11.96 -44.14
CA ALA A 96 -17.31 11.98 -44.95
C ALA A 96 -16.09 11.59 -44.10
N ILE A 97 -15.52 10.43 -44.40
CA ILE A 97 -14.21 10.02 -43.88
C ILE A 97 -13.16 10.72 -44.74
N LYS A 98 -12.52 11.78 -44.23
CA LYS A 98 -11.41 12.44 -44.93
C LYS A 98 -10.14 11.63 -44.70
N ILE A 99 -9.85 10.72 -45.62
CA ILE A 99 -8.61 9.93 -45.64
C ILE A 99 -7.56 10.70 -46.46
N SER A 100 -6.50 11.19 -45.81
CA SER A 100 -5.30 11.65 -46.50
C SER A 100 -4.29 10.52 -46.55
N ALA A 101 -4.15 9.86 -47.69
CA ALA A 101 -3.15 8.83 -47.92
C ALA A 101 -2.32 9.20 -49.15
N THR A 102 -1.00 9.29 -48.96
CA THR A 102 -0.05 9.71 -50.01
C THR A 102 0.17 8.64 -51.07
N ASN A 103 -0.15 7.37 -50.77
CA ASN A 103 -0.08 6.26 -51.73
C ASN A 103 -1.10 5.19 -51.33
N ILE A 104 -2.18 5.03 -52.10
CA ILE A 104 -3.13 3.94 -51.95
C ILE A 104 -2.94 2.97 -53.12
N ASN A 105 -2.37 1.79 -52.86
CA ASN A 105 -2.25 0.76 -53.88
C ASN A 105 -3.65 0.25 -54.27
N GLY A 106 -4.02 0.42 -55.54
CA GLY A 106 -5.24 -0.15 -56.13
C GLY A 106 -6.34 0.84 -56.55
N VAL A 107 -6.17 2.15 -56.31
CA VAL A 107 -7.11 3.17 -56.78
C VAL A 107 -6.71 3.61 -58.20
N LYS A 108 -7.58 3.35 -59.19
CA LYS A 108 -7.44 3.91 -60.55
C LYS A 108 -8.10 5.28 -60.58
N THR A 109 -7.31 6.34 -60.80
CA THR A 109 -7.82 7.68 -61.09
C THR A 109 -8.41 7.68 -62.50
N ASN A 110 -9.73 7.80 -62.63
CA ASN A 110 -10.35 8.17 -63.89
C ASN A 110 -10.26 9.70 -64.01
N GLU A 111 -9.22 10.18 -64.68
CA GLU A 111 -9.15 11.55 -65.14
C GLU A 111 -10.23 11.76 -66.20
N THR A 112 -11.29 12.49 -65.83
CA THR A 112 -12.25 13.00 -66.81
C THR A 112 -11.80 14.42 -67.15
N LYS A 113 -11.58 14.63 -68.45
CA LYS A 113 -10.90 15.77 -69.08
C LYS A 113 -11.51 17.14 -68.75
#